data_AF-A0A1F7AAX3-F1
#
_entry.id   AF-A0A1F7AAX3-F1
#
_cell.length_a   1.000
_cell.length_b   1.000
_cell.length_c   1.000
_cell.angle_alpha   90.00
_cell.angle_beta   90.00
_cell.angle_gamma   90.00
#
_symmetry.space_group_name_H-M   'P 1'
#
loop_
_entity.id
_entity.type
_entity.pdbx_description
1 polymer ?
#
loop_
_entity_poly.entity_id
_entity_poly.type
_entity_poly.pdbx_seq_one_letter_code
_entity_poly.pdbx_strand_id
1 'polypeptide(L)'
;MVYETAACGNNAYNLKFCTTCTTNNSDIEYCDQCVCCKNCFGCVGLNKKSYCIFNEQYSKDDYFSNKEKLVKHMMETKEYGEFFPADFCPFAYNESIAMEYFPLTEEEVLARGFKWLNDNATYNPQTYKIPGGISDVPDSVVDEVLACTSCKKNYRITSNELKFYRHLSLPIPFFCANCRHLRRLKSKNPKNFWERTCDKCGKNIMTTFPPESKCPIYCEECYNHYVA
;
A
#
# COMPACT_ATOMS: atom_id res chain seq x y z
N MET A 1 -13.11 21.71 -6.20
CA MET A 1 -13.49 20.27 -6.23
C MET A 1 -12.23 19.37 -6.22
N VAL A 2 -12.41 18.05 -6.14
CA VAL A 2 -11.37 17.01 -6.13
C VAL A 2 -11.86 15.86 -7.01
N TYR A 3 -11.00 15.24 -7.80
CA TYR A 3 -11.37 14.13 -8.67
C TYR A 3 -10.17 13.22 -8.97
N GLU A 4 -10.47 12.05 -9.54
CA GLU A 4 -10.23 10.72 -8.95
C GLU A 4 -8.88 10.57 -8.23
N THR A 5 -8.85 10.20 -6.94
CA THR A 5 -7.72 10.51 -6.03
C THR A 5 -7.20 9.33 -5.20
N ALA A 6 -5.88 9.23 -5.03
CA ALA A 6 -5.24 8.54 -3.88
C ALA A 6 -3.85 9.13 -3.53
N ALA A 7 -3.62 9.94 -2.48
CA ALA A 7 -4.52 10.54 -1.49
C ALA A 7 -4.08 11.99 -1.16
N CYS A 8 -5.04 12.91 -0.92
CA CYS A 8 -4.77 14.35 -0.82
C CYS A 8 -5.34 15.00 0.47
N GLY A 9 -4.65 16.05 0.98
CA GLY A 9 -5.06 16.94 2.08
C GLY A 9 -3.93 17.94 2.39
N ASN A 10 -4.12 19.09 3.06
CA ASN A 10 -5.33 19.78 3.49
C ASN A 10 -5.45 21.15 2.77
N ASN A 11 -6.62 21.80 2.78
CA ASN A 11 -6.93 23.07 2.08
C ASN A 11 -6.72 23.07 0.55
N ALA A 12 -7.11 21.96 -0.08
CA ALA A 12 -7.14 21.77 -1.53
C ALA A 12 -8.28 22.56 -2.23
N TYR A 13 -8.06 23.10 -3.44
CA TYR A 13 -9.18 23.43 -4.34
C TYR A 13 -8.93 23.26 -5.85
N ASN A 14 -9.81 22.48 -6.48
CA ASN A 14 -9.93 22.22 -7.93
C ASN A 14 -8.88 21.30 -8.56
N LEU A 15 -8.82 20.07 -8.06
CA LEU A 15 -7.98 18.98 -8.54
C LEU A 15 -8.77 18.00 -9.44
N LYS A 16 -8.21 17.56 -10.57
CA LYS A 16 -8.61 16.35 -11.36
C LYS A 16 -7.42 15.89 -12.21
N PHE A 17 -6.85 14.71 -12.21
CA PHE A 17 -7.19 13.39 -11.73
C PHE A 17 -5.86 12.89 -11.13
N CYS A 18 -5.87 12.34 -9.93
CA CYS A 18 -4.82 12.60 -8.95
C CYS A 18 -4.28 11.35 -8.26
N THR A 19 -2.97 11.30 -8.04
CA THR A 19 -2.42 10.57 -6.89
C THR A 19 -1.52 11.50 -6.09
N THR A 20 -1.56 11.32 -4.78
CA THR A 20 -0.72 11.91 -3.73
C THR A 20 -0.27 13.37 -3.94
N CYS A 21 -1.19 14.23 -4.39
CA CYS A 21 -0.96 15.68 -4.49
C CYS A 21 -0.96 16.30 -3.09
N THR A 22 0.08 17.06 -2.75
CA THR A 22 0.32 17.48 -1.35
C THR A 22 -0.20 18.89 -1.04
N THR A 23 0.26 19.49 0.06
CA THR A 23 -0.37 20.62 0.76
C THR A 23 -0.49 21.91 -0.07
N ASN A 24 -1.62 22.62 0.09
CA ASN A 24 -1.88 23.97 -0.43
C ASN A 24 -1.83 24.15 -1.98
N ASN A 25 -2.12 23.11 -2.75
CA ASN A 25 -2.28 23.23 -4.21
C ASN A 25 -3.65 23.80 -4.61
N SER A 26 -3.71 24.56 -5.72
CA SER A 26 -4.98 24.93 -6.38
C SER A 26 -4.94 24.73 -7.89
N ASP A 27 -6.05 24.33 -8.51
CA ASP A 27 -6.21 24.28 -9.97
C ASP A 27 -5.11 23.45 -10.67
N ILE A 28 -4.97 22.18 -10.27
CA ILE A 28 -3.96 21.25 -10.81
C ILE A 28 -4.62 20.02 -11.43
N GLU A 29 -4.08 19.54 -12.55
CA GLU A 29 -4.61 18.40 -13.28
C GLU A 29 -3.52 17.36 -13.65
N TYR A 30 -3.84 16.07 -13.52
CA TYR A 30 -2.89 14.95 -13.72
C TYR A 30 -1.53 15.11 -13.03
N CYS A 31 -1.51 15.61 -11.78
CA CYS A 31 -0.28 15.92 -11.05
C CYS A 31 -0.07 15.01 -9.83
N ASP A 32 1.18 14.76 -9.46
CA ASP A 32 1.62 14.00 -8.27
C ASP A 32 2.76 14.72 -7.51
N GLN A 33 2.88 14.51 -6.21
CA GLN A 33 3.91 15.07 -5.30
C GLN A 33 4.13 16.60 -5.35
N CYS A 34 3.22 17.37 -5.94
CA CYS A 34 3.34 18.83 -6.00
C CYS A 34 3.00 19.49 -4.64
N VAL A 35 3.66 20.60 -4.31
CA VAL A 35 3.52 21.38 -3.06
C VAL A 35 3.27 22.87 -3.40
N CYS A 36 2.23 23.49 -2.85
CA CYS A 36 1.93 24.93 -3.02
C CYS A 36 1.87 25.41 -4.49
N CYS A 37 1.51 24.54 -5.45
CA CYS A 37 1.46 24.83 -6.88
C CYS A 37 0.08 25.34 -7.32
N LYS A 38 0.05 26.12 -8.42
CA LYS A 38 -1.20 26.68 -8.99
C LYS A 38 -1.22 26.65 -10.51
N ASN A 39 -2.31 26.22 -11.15
CA ASN A 39 -2.38 26.10 -12.61
C ASN A 39 -1.26 25.20 -13.15
N CYS A 40 -1.34 23.89 -12.88
CA CYS A 40 -0.39 22.90 -13.38
C CYS A 40 -1.11 21.75 -14.10
N PHE A 41 -0.47 21.16 -15.12
CA PHE A 41 -1.00 20.03 -15.88
C PHE A 41 0.09 18.98 -16.11
N GLY A 42 -0.13 17.72 -15.72
CA GLY A 42 0.83 16.63 -15.95
C GLY A 42 2.15 16.76 -15.17
N CYS A 43 2.16 17.46 -14.02
CA CYS A 43 3.38 17.80 -13.28
C CYS A 43 3.68 16.84 -12.12
N VAL A 44 4.96 16.55 -11.87
CA VAL A 44 5.43 15.69 -10.79
C VAL A 44 6.49 16.41 -9.95
N GLY A 45 6.27 16.48 -8.63
CA GLY A 45 7.29 16.91 -7.65
C GLY A 45 7.63 18.41 -7.62
N LEU A 46 6.78 19.28 -8.17
CA LEU A 46 7.02 20.73 -8.17
C LEU A 46 6.74 21.38 -6.80
N ASN A 47 7.43 22.49 -6.49
CA ASN A 47 7.26 23.25 -5.25
C ASN A 47 7.12 24.75 -5.54
N LYS A 48 6.00 25.37 -5.10
CA LYS A 48 5.68 26.80 -5.27
C LYS A 48 5.77 27.31 -6.72
N LYS A 49 5.35 26.47 -7.69
CA LYS A 49 5.34 26.80 -9.12
C LYS A 49 3.93 27.15 -9.62
N SER A 50 3.87 27.83 -10.77
CA SER A 50 2.58 28.09 -11.43
C SER A 50 2.73 28.20 -12.94
N TYR A 51 1.64 27.87 -13.65
CA TYR A 51 1.56 27.83 -15.12
C TYR A 51 2.57 26.83 -15.71
N CYS A 52 2.51 25.59 -15.21
CA CYS A 52 3.42 24.52 -15.64
C CYS A 52 2.68 23.40 -16.39
N ILE A 53 3.31 22.87 -17.44
CA ILE A 53 2.84 21.69 -18.16
C ILE A 53 4.03 20.72 -18.28
N PHE A 54 3.87 19.46 -17.87
CA PHE A 54 4.95 18.45 -17.86
C PHE A 54 6.25 18.95 -17.22
N ASN A 55 6.11 19.63 -16.07
CA ASN A 55 7.16 20.32 -15.31
C ASN A 55 7.81 21.57 -15.93
N GLU A 56 7.58 21.86 -17.22
CA GLU A 56 8.06 23.09 -17.86
C GLU A 56 7.17 24.28 -17.51
N GLN A 57 7.76 25.47 -17.34
CA GLN A 57 7.05 26.69 -16.94
C GLN A 57 6.80 27.62 -18.13
N TYR A 58 5.55 28.07 -18.28
CA TYR A 58 5.07 28.86 -19.41
C TYR A 58 4.65 30.27 -19.00
N SER A 59 4.45 31.15 -19.99
CA SER A 59 3.63 32.35 -19.77
C SER A 59 2.18 31.95 -19.48
N LYS A 60 1.41 32.88 -18.90
CA LYS A 60 -0.01 32.63 -18.58
C LYS A 60 -0.82 32.26 -19.84
N ASP A 61 -0.60 32.98 -20.93
CA ASP A 61 -1.39 32.83 -22.16
C ASP A 61 -0.98 31.58 -22.95
N ASP A 62 0.32 31.26 -22.97
CA ASP A 62 0.84 30.00 -23.52
C ASP A 62 0.33 28.78 -22.74
N TYR A 63 0.28 28.87 -21.41
CA TYR A 63 -0.24 27.81 -20.56
C TYR A 63 -1.69 27.46 -20.91
N PHE A 64 -2.60 28.45 -20.96
CA PHE A 64 -4.00 28.17 -21.29
C PHE A 64 -4.15 27.66 -22.73
N SER A 65 -3.43 28.26 -23.68
CA SER A 65 -3.45 27.87 -25.10
C SER A 65 -2.93 26.44 -25.34
N ASN A 66 -1.92 25.99 -24.58
CA ASN A 66 -1.38 24.64 -24.70
C ASN A 66 -2.19 23.62 -23.91
N LYS A 67 -2.71 23.98 -22.73
CA LYS A 67 -3.64 23.14 -21.97
C LYS A 67 -4.89 22.81 -22.78
N GLU A 68 -5.49 23.78 -23.46
CA GLU A 68 -6.70 23.55 -24.27
C GLU A 68 -6.47 22.50 -25.37
N LYS A 69 -5.33 22.57 -26.08
CA LYS A 69 -4.95 21.59 -27.11
C LYS A 69 -4.79 20.17 -26.52
N LEU A 70 -4.13 20.05 -25.36
CA LEU A 70 -3.94 18.79 -24.66
C LEU A 70 -5.28 18.19 -24.20
N VAL A 71 -6.12 19.00 -23.55
CA VAL A 71 -7.45 18.58 -23.09
C VAL A 71 -8.31 18.12 -24.26
N LYS A 72 -8.30 18.85 -25.39
CA LYS A 72 -9.03 18.44 -26.60
C LYS A 72 -8.54 17.08 -27.12
N HIS A 73 -7.24 16.89 -27.25
CA HIS A 73 -6.67 15.61 -27.69
C HIS A 73 -7.06 14.47 -26.75
N MET A 74 -6.96 14.69 -25.43
CA MET A 74 -7.32 13.70 -24.42
C MET A 74 -8.84 13.42 -24.36
N MET A 75 -9.70 14.34 -24.82
CA MET A 75 -11.13 14.06 -25.02
C MET A 75 -11.38 13.19 -26.26
N GLU A 76 -10.61 13.39 -27.33
CA GLU A 76 -10.67 12.57 -28.56
C GLU A 76 -10.21 11.12 -28.30
N THR A 77 -9.17 10.93 -27.47
CA THR A 77 -8.69 9.60 -27.01
C THR A 77 -9.53 8.98 -25.89
N LYS A 78 -10.45 9.75 -25.29
CA LYS A 78 -11.26 9.37 -24.10
C LYS A 78 -10.45 9.14 -22.81
N GLU A 79 -9.29 9.78 -22.70
CA GLU A 79 -8.44 9.74 -21.50
C GLU A 79 -8.81 10.89 -20.52
N TYR A 80 -9.29 12.02 -21.04
CA TYR A 80 -9.68 13.18 -20.22
C TYR A 80 -10.98 12.89 -19.46
N GLY A 81 -10.85 12.53 -18.18
CA GLY A 81 -11.97 12.05 -17.38
C GLY A 81 -11.57 10.96 -16.39
N GLU A 82 -10.59 10.16 -16.75
CA GLU A 82 -10.29 8.90 -16.06
C GLU A 82 -9.10 9.04 -15.08
N PHE A 83 -9.11 8.19 -14.03
CA PHE A 83 -7.94 7.91 -13.21
C PHE A 83 -6.77 7.36 -14.04
N PHE A 84 -5.57 7.38 -13.47
CA PHE A 84 -4.39 6.74 -14.05
C PHE A 84 -4.66 5.24 -14.32
N PRO A 85 -4.53 4.77 -15.58
CA PRO A 85 -4.75 3.36 -15.92
C PRO A 85 -3.84 2.43 -15.11
N ALA A 86 -4.32 1.21 -14.85
CA ALA A 86 -3.58 0.22 -14.07
C ALA A 86 -2.19 -0.12 -14.65
N ASP A 87 -2.02 0.03 -15.97
CA ASP A 87 -0.74 -0.17 -16.66
C ASP A 87 0.37 0.79 -16.20
N PHE A 88 0.02 1.97 -15.68
CA PHE A 88 0.97 2.90 -15.07
C PHE A 88 1.51 2.42 -13.72
N CYS A 89 0.88 1.42 -13.09
CA CYS A 89 1.42 0.81 -11.88
C CYS A 89 2.75 0.10 -12.19
N PRO A 90 3.86 0.48 -11.53
CA PRO A 90 5.15 -0.19 -11.73
C PRO A 90 5.21 -1.55 -11.02
N PHE A 91 4.26 -1.83 -10.13
CA PHE A 91 4.17 -3.06 -9.34
C PHE A 91 3.13 -4.01 -9.90
N ALA A 92 3.41 -5.32 -9.82
CA ALA A 92 2.44 -6.37 -10.08
C ALA A 92 1.40 -6.49 -8.96
N TYR A 93 0.27 -7.15 -9.26
CA TYR A 93 -0.81 -7.34 -8.30
C TYR A 93 -0.35 -8.10 -7.06
N ASN A 94 0.39 -9.19 -7.25
CA ASN A 94 0.80 -10.14 -6.22
C ASN A 94 1.91 -9.64 -5.27
N GLU A 95 2.61 -8.56 -5.62
CA GLU A 95 3.52 -7.85 -4.71
C GLU A 95 2.88 -6.63 -4.04
N SER A 96 1.69 -6.22 -4.50
CA SER A 96 0.96 -5.07 -3.97
C SER A 96 0.11 -5.42 -2.74
N ILE A 97 -0.29 -4.38 -2.00
CA ILE A 97 -1.24 -4.48 -0.88
C ILE A 97 -2.62 -5.01 -1.36
N ALA A 98 -2.96 -4.92 -2.65
CA ALA A 98 -4.20 -5.47 -3.17
C ALA A 98 -4.29 -6.98 -2.95
N MET A 99 -3.21 -7.73 -3.18
CA MET A 99 -3.15 -9.18 -2.93
C MET A 99 -3.30 -9.54 -1.44
N GLU A 100 -2.91 -8.65 -0.52
CA GLU A 100 -3.05 -8.87 0.93
C GLU A 100 -4.50 -8.73 1.43
N TYR A 101 -5.32 -7.91 0.75
CA TYR A 101 -6.72 -7.66 1.13
C TYR A 101 -7.74 -8.40 0.23
N PHE A 102 -7.40 -8.57 -1.04
CA PHE A 102 -8.22 -9.16 -2.09
C PHE A 102 -7.37 -10.20 -2.84
N PRO A 103 -7.07 -11.36 -2.22
CA PRO A 103 -6.28 -12.40 -2.88
C PRO A 103 -7.03 -12.92 -4.12
N LEU A 104 -6.33 -12.98 -5.25
CA LEU A 104 -6.80 -13.48 -6.55
C LEU A 104 -5.83 -14.51 -7.10
N THR A 105 -6.27 -15.38 -8.00
CA THR A 105 -5.36 -16.27 -8.74
C THR A 105 -4.62 -15.53 -9.87
N GLU A 106 -3.54 -16.12 -10.40
CA GLU A 106 -2.79 -15.54 -11.53
C GLU A 106 -3.70 -15.36 -12.76
N GLU A 107 -4.58 -16.33 -13.03
CA GLU A 107 -5.56 -16.28 -14.12
C GLU A 107 -6.56 -15.14 -13.93
N GLU A 108 -7.08 -14.94 -12.71
CA GLU A 108 -8.00 -13.84 -12.40
C GLU A 108 -7.35 -12.46 -12.52
N VAL A 109 -6.07 -12.34 -12.13
CA VAL A 109 -5.29 -11.10 -12.24
C VAL A 109 -5.06 -10.75 -13.71
N LEU A 110 -4.59 -11.71 -14.51
CA LEU A 110 -4.34 -11.52 -15.94
C LEU A 110 -5.63 -11.24 -16.73
N ALA A 111 -6.74 -11.92 -16.39
CA ALA A 111 -8.05 -11.67 -17.01
C ALA A 111 -8.60 -10.26 -16.73
N ARG A 112 -8.14 -9.59 -15.65
CA ARG A 112 -8.49 -8.20 -15.32
C ARG A 112 -7.49 -7.19 -15.90
N GLY A 113 -6.51 -7.63 -16.69
CA GLY A 113 -5.48 -6.76 -17.28
C GLY A 113 -4.38 -6.32 -16.31
N PHE A 114 -4.28 -6.92 -15.12
CA PHE A 114 -3.23 -6.60 -14.17
C PHE A 114 -1.96 -7.44 -14.41
N LYS A 115 -0.80 -6.89 -14.03
CA LYS A 115 0.50 -7.56 -14.11
C LYS A 115 0.64 -8.59 -12.97
N TRP A 116 1.29 -9.72 -13.24
CA TRP A 116 1.69 -10.72 -12.25
C TRP A 116 3.20 -10.93 -12.27
N LEU A 117 3.85 -10.92 -11.10
CA LEU A 117 5.30 -11.08 -10.97
C LEU A 117 5.64 -12.52 -10.61
N ASN A 118 6.24 -13.24 -11.56
CA ASN A 118 6.77 -14.58 -11.32
C ASN A 118 8.19 -14.54 -10.72
N ASP A 119 8.36 -15.26 -9.61
CA ASP A 119 9.58 -15.27 -8.80
C ASP A 119 10.65 -16.21 -9.37
N ASN A 120 11.38 -15.73 -10.38
CA ASN A 120 12.42 -16.48 -11.07
C ASN A 120 13.80 -16.41 -10.37
N ALA A 121 13.86 -15.98 -9.11
CA ALA A 121 15.12 -15.76 -8.41
C ALA A 121 15.76 -17.07 -7.91
N THR A 122 17.04 -17.28 -8.24
CA THR A 122 17.85 -18.34 -7.65
C THR A 122 18.28 -17.95 -6.24
N TYR A 123 17.96 -18.78 -5.25
CA TYR A 123 18.31 -18.54 -3.85
C TYR A 123 19.57 -19.31 -3.43
N ASN A 124 20.46 -18.63 -2.70
CA ASN A 124 21.66 -19.21 -2.14
C ASN A 124 21.33 -20.09 -0.91
N PRO A 125 22.13 -21.14 -0.64
CA PRO A 125 22.04 -21.87 0.62
C PRO A 125 22.33 -20.93 1.80
N GLN A 126 21.72 -21.23 2.94
CA GLN A 126 21.93 -20.49 4.19
C GLN A 126 23.37 -20.70 4.70
N THR A 127 24.11 -19.61 4.91
CA THR A 127 25.52 -19.66 5.37
C THR A 127 25.63 -19.77 6.89
N TYR A 128 24.69 -19.18 7.63
CA TYR A 128 24.71 -19.12 9.09
C TYR A 128 23.50 -19.81 9.74
N LYS A 129 23.74 -20.72 10.70
CA LYS A 129 22.68 -21.39 11.47
C LYS A 129 22.24 -20.51 12.66
N ILE A 130 20.99 -20.07 12.63
CA ILE A 130 20.40 -19.23 13.68
C ILE A 130 20.35 -19.98 15.04
N PRO A 131 20.96 -19.45 16.12
CA PRO A 131 20.84 -20.00 17.46
C PRO A 131 19.49 -19.62 18.11
N GLY A 132 19.15 -20.29 19.21
CA GLY A 132 17.88 -20.05 19.92
C GLY A 132 17.84 -18.74 20.73
N GLY A 133 19.00 -18.27 21.21
CA GLY A 133 19.14 -17.05 21.99
C GLY A 133 19.87 -15.95 21.23
N ILE A 134 19.58 -14.69 21.56
CA ILE A 134 20.24 -13.52 20.96
C ILE A 134 21.69 -13.30 21.47
N SER A 135 21.99 -13.80 22.67
CA SER A 135 23.33 -13.73 23.29
C SER A 135 24.38 -14.49 22.49
N ASP A 136 23.97 -15.56 21.79
CA ASP A 136 24.86 -16.44 21.01
C ASP A 136 25.05 -15.95 19.57
N VAL A 137 24.42 -14.82 19.19
CA VAL A 137 24.49 -14.25 17.84
C VAL A 137 25.67 -13.27 17.75
N PRO A 138 26.72 -13.57 16.96
CA PRO A 138 27.86 -12.68 16.77
C PRO A 138 27.50 -11.49 15.87
N ASP A 139 28.30 -10.42 15.94
CA ASP A 139 28.11 -9.22 15.10
C ASP A 139 28.25 -9.51 13.60
N SER A 140 29.04 -10.53 13.23
CA SER A 140 29.26 -10.97 11.84
C SER A 140 28.01 -11.49 11.14
N VAL A 141 26.91 -11.77 11.86
CA VAL A 141 25.64 -12.22 11.26
C VAL A 141 25.05 -11.24 10.24
N VAL A 142 25.52 -9.99 10.22
CA VAL A 142 25.07 -8.96 9.28
C VAL A 142 25.60 -9.17 7.84
N ASP A 143 26.72 -9.89 7.72
CA ASP A 143 27.35 -10.24 6.45
C ASP A 143 26.87 -11.60 5.91
N GLU A 144 26.14 -12.35 6.74
CA GLU A 144 25.66 -13.70 6.45
C GLU A 144 24.35 -13.72 5.66
N VAL A 145 24.18 -14.75 4.83
CA VAL A 145 22.97 -14.99 4.04
C VAL A 145 22.07 -15.99 4.78
N LEU A 146 20.94 -15.51 5.29
CA LEU A 146 19.92 -16.34 5.92
C LEU A 146 18.88 -16.79 4.87
N ALA A 147 18.23 -17.94 5.09
CA ALA A 147 17.15 -18.43 4.24
C ALA A 147 15.86 -18.60 5.05
N CYS A 148 14.74 -18.11 4.52
CA CYS A 148 13.46 -18.17 5.22
C CYS A 148 12.98 -19.62 5.35
N THR A 149 12.68 -20.08 6.58
CA THR A 149 12.22 -21.47 6.78
C THR A 149 10.97 -21.81 5.96
N SER A 150 10.07 -20.83 5.77
CA SER A 150 8.78 -20.99 5.07
C SER A 150 8.90 -20.90 3.55
N CYS A 151 9.43 -19.80 3.00
CA CYS A 151 9.44 -19.54 1.55
C CYS A 151 10.80 -19.72 0.88
N LYS A 152 11.83 -20.17 1.63
CA LYS A 152 13.23 -20.38 1.20
C LYS A 152 13.99 -19.15 0.69
N LYS A 153 13.30 -18.03 0.39
CA LYS A 153 13.90 -16.75 0.01
C LYS A 153 15.00 -16.32 0.96
N ASN A 154 16.09 -15.77 0.42
CA ASN A 154 17.16 -15.21 1.23
C ASN A 154 16.77 -13.88 1.88
N TYR A 155 17.39 -13.59 3.01
CA TYR A 155 17.36 -12.30 3.70
C TYR A 155 18.64 -12.11 4.52
N ARG A 156 18.92 -10.88 4.92
CA ARG A 156 20.01 -10.51 5.83
C ARG A 156 19.46 -9.76 7.03
N ILE A 157 20.24 -9.64 8.09
CA ILE A 157 19.94 -8.79 9.26
C ILE A 157 20.83 -7.54 9.17
N THR A 158 20.24 -6.36 9.28
CA THR A 158 21.03 -5.12 9.35
C THR A 158 21.61 -4.91 10.76
N SER A 159 22.72 -4.18 10.88
CA SER A 159 23.33 -3.86 12.18
C SER A 159 22.36 -3.11 13.13
N ASN A 160 21.41 -2.36 12.59
CA ASN A 160 20.37 -1.67 13.37
C ASN A 160 19.30 -2.66 13.89
N GLU A 161 18.89 -3.63 13.07
CA GLU A 161 18.01 -4.71 13.53
C GLU A 161 18.70 -5.59 14.59
N LEU A 162 19.99 -5.92 14.45
CA LEU A 162 20.73 -6.69 15.45
C LEU A 162 20.77 -5.98 16.81
N LYS A 163 21.04 -4.67 16.81
CA LYS A 163 20.97 -3.82 18.01
C LYS A 163 19.58 -3.83 18.64
N PHE A 164 18.52 -3.72 17.83
CA PHE A 164 17.14 -3.78 18.28
C PHE A 164 16.79 -5.14 18.94
N TYR A 165 17.15 -6.25 18.30
CA TYR A 165 16.93 -7.59 18.85
C TYR A 165 17.66 -7.79 20.18
N ARG A 166 18.93 -7.35 20.30
CA ARG A 166 19.68 -7.38 21.56
C ARG A 166 19.06 -6.52 22.65
N HIS A 167 18.66 -5.29 22.34
CA HIS A 167 18.07 -4.37 23.33
C HIS A 167 16.77 -4.91 23.94
N LEU A 168 15.95 -5.60 23.15
CA LEU A 168 14.71 -6.23 23.60
C LEU A 168 14.86 -7.70 24.05
N SER A 169 16.10 -8.23 24.09
CA SER A 169 16.38 -9.64 24.38
C SER A 169 15.60 -10.64 23.50
N LEU A 170 15.34 -10.27 22.24
CA LEU A 170 14.59 -11.08 21.27
C LEU A 170 15.52 -11.87 20.33
N PRO A 171 15.22 -13.14 20.01
CA PRO A 171 16.00 -13.89 19.02
C PRO A 171 15.86 -13.30 17.61
N ILE A 172 16.91 -13.45 16.79
CA ILE A 172 16.84 -13.08 15.37
C ILE A 172 15.80 -13.95 14.62
N PRO A 173 15.10 -13.41 13.62
CA PRO A 173 13.98 -14.10 12.99
C PRO A 173 14.44 -15.26 12.09
N PHE A 174 13.72 -16.39 12.14
CA PHE A 174 13.82 -17.52 11.19
C PHE A 174 13.03 -17.32 9.87
N PHE A 175 12.22 -16.27 9.82
CA PHE A 175 11.36 -15.95 8.69
C PHE A 175 11.76 -14.58 8.10
N CYS A 176 11.80 -14.47 6.78
CA CYS A 176 12.02 -13.19 6.11
C CYS A 176 10.91 -12.18 6.45
N ALA A 177 11.17 -10.89 6.19
CA ALA A 177 10.25 -9.80 6.47
C ALA A 177 8.82 -10.07 5.96
N ASN A 178 8.67 -10.53 4.71
CA ASN A 178 7.36 -10.77 4.09
C ASN A 178 6.61 -11.92 4.77
N CYS A 179 7.28 -13.04 5.10
CA CYS A 179 6.63 -14.12 5.84
C CYS A 179 6.23 -13.71 7.27
N ARG A 180 7.03 -12.87 7.94
CA ARG A 180 6.64 -12.27 9.23
C ARG A 180 5.44 -11.33 9.08
N HIS A 181 5.41 -10.52 8.01
CA HIS A 181 4.30 -9.63 7.68
C HIS A 181 3.01 -10.44 7.48
N LEU A 182 3.02 -11.42 6.58
CA LEU A 182 1.86 -12.26 6.27
C LEU A 182 1.36 -13.03 7.49
N ARG A 183 2.26 -13.54 8.36
CA ARG A 183 1.87 -14.16 9.64
C ARG A 183 1.15 -13.18 10.57
N ARG A 184 1.62 -11.92 10.63
CA ARG A 184 0.98 -10.84 11.41
C ARG A 184 -0.36 -10.38 10.81
N LEU A 185 -0.53 -10.46 9.50
CA LEU A 185 -1.84 -10.22 8.87
C LEU A 185 -2.82 -11.36 9.18
N LYS A 186 -2.38 -12.62 9.11
CA LYS A 186 -3.20 -13.79 9.47
C LYS A 186 -3.67 -13.82 10.93
N SER A 187 -3.03 -13.08 11.84
CA SER A 187 -3.50 -12.88 13.22
C SER A 187 -4.52 -11.74 13.38
N LYS A 188 -4.85 -11.01 12.32
CA LYS A 188 -5.92 -10.00 12.30
C LYS A 188 -7.19 -10.60 11.69
N ASN A 189 -8.34 -10.06 12.07
CA ASN A 189 -9.59 -10.34 11.36
C ASN A 189 -9.47 -9.92 9.88
N PRO A 190 -10.00 -10.70 8.92
CA PRO A 190 -10.06 -10.27 7.53
C PRO A 190 -10.95 -9.03 7.36
N LYS A 191 -10.77 -8.28 6.28
CA LYS A 191 -11.52 -7.05 5.99
C LYS A 191 -12.91 -7.30 5.38
N ASN A 192 -13.58 -8.35 5.84
CA ASN A 192 -14.93 -8.70 5.42
C ASN A 192 -15.91 -8.45 6.57
N PHE A 193 -17.19 -8.36 6.21
CA PHE A 193 -18.29 -8.34 7.14
C PHE A 193 -19.09 -9.64 7.00
N TRP A 194 -19.47 -10.22 8.13
CA TRP A 194 -20.31 -11.40 8.21
C TRP A 194 -21.54 -11.12 9.08
N GLU A 195 -22.69 -11.60 8.62
CA GLU A 195 -23.88 -11.69 9.45
C GLU A 195 -23.73 -12.84 10.44
N ARG A 196 -23.91 -12.55 11.73
CA ARG A 196 -23.95 -13.53 12.82
C ARG A 196 -25.09 -13.18 13.78
N THR A 197 -25.43 -14.10 14.66
CA THR A 197 -26.30 -13.84 15.82
C THR A 197 -25.44 -13.52 17.06
N CYS A 198 -25.97 -12.70 17.95
CA CYS A 198 -25.39 -12.48 19.27
C CYS A 198 -25.51 -13.75 20.12
N ASP A 199 -24.39 -14.26 20.63
CA ASP A 199 -24.34 -15.54 21.38
C ASP A 199 -25.07 -15.49 22.74
N LYS A 200 -25.49 -14.29 23.20
CA LYS A 200 -26.26 -14.09 24.45
C LYS A 200 -27.76 -13.88 24.24
N CYS A 201 -28.19 -13.16 23.20
CA CYS A 201 -29.59 -12.76 23.01
C CYS A 201 -30.18 -13.12 21.64
N GLY A 202 -29.42 -13.75 20.74
CA GLY A 202 -29.88 -14.17 19.41
C GLY A 202 -30.11 -13.04 18.38
N LYS A 203 -29.98 -11.76 18.77
CA LYS A 203 -30.12 -10.61 17.87
C LYS A 203 -29.11 -10.67 16.72
N ASN A 204 -29.56 -10.44 15.48
CA ASN A 204 -28.69 -10.36 14.30
C ASN A 204 -27.72 -9.17 14.43
N ILE A 205 -26.47 -9.41 14.08
CA ILE A 205 -25.36 -8.44 14.15
C ILE A 205 -24.44 -8.61 12.94
N MET A 206 -23.83 -7.49 12.51
CA MET A 206 -22.76 -7.50 11.53
C MET A 206 -21.42 -7.48 12.27
N THR A 207 -20.47 -8.34 11.89
CA THR A 207 -19.19 -8.49 12.60
C THR A 207 -18.03 -8.75 11.65
N THR A 208 -16.80 -8.48 12.11
CA THR A 208 -15.55 -8.85 11.42
C THR A 208 -15.00 -10.20 11.89
N PHE A 209 -15.74 -10.92 12.74
CA PHE A 209 -15.38 -12.28 13.14
C PHE A 209 -16.09 -13.29 12.23
N PRO A 210 -15.35 -14.19 11.57
CA PRO A 210 -15.96 -15.18 10.68
C PRO A 210 -16.83 -16.18 11.46
N PRO A 211 -17.75 -16.90 10.80
CA PRO A 211 -18.61 -17.91 11.44
C PRO A 211 -17.83 -18.99 12.19
N GLU A 212 -16.66 -19.38 11.69
CA GLU A 212 -15.76 -20.39 12.28
C GLU A 212 -15.00 -19.87 13.52
N SER A 213 -15.11 -18.57 13.85
CA SER A 213 -14.50 -17.99 15.03
C SER A 213 -15.10 -18.56 16.31
N LYS A 214 -14.23 -19.16 17.15
CA LYS A 214 -14.57 -19.71 18.46
C LYS A 214 -14.78 -18.65 19.55
N CYS A 215 -14.52 -17.38 19.26
CA CYS A 215 -14.74 -16.30 20.22
C CYS A 215 -16.25 -16.00 20.33
N PRO A 216 -16.80 -15.87 21.55
CA PRO A 216 -18.18 -15.44 21.73
C PRO A 216 -18.34 -13.98 21.26
N ILE A 217 -19.36 -13.73 20.44
CA ILE A 217 -19.68 -12.42 19.86
C ILE A 217 -21.00 -11.93 20.45
N TYR A 218 -20.94 -10.77 21.11
CA TYR A 218 -22.12 -10.11 21.67
C TYR A 218 -22.51 -8.88 20.85
N CYS A 219 -23.81 -8.56 20.82
CA CYS A 219 -24.24 -7.23 20.40
C CYS A 219 -23.76 -6.16 21.40
N GLU A 220 -23.71 -4.90 20.97
CA GLU A 220 -23.27 -3.76 21.77
C GLU A 220 -23.95 -3.69 23.14
N GLU A 221 -25.27 -3.83 23.20
CA GLU A 221 -26.06 -3.87 24.44
C GLU A 221 -25.60 -4.98 25.40
N CYS A 222 -25.38 -6.20 24.88
CA CYS A 222 -24.97 -7.35 25.68
C CYS A 222 -23.50 -7.26 26.12
N TYR A 223 -22.63 -6.65 25.31
CA TYR A 223 -21.25 -6.39 25.65
C TYR A 223 -21.13 -5.32 26.74
N ASN A 224 -21.85 -4.21 26.61
CA ASN A 224 -21.86 -3.13 27.60
C ASN A 224 -22.34 -3.61 28.97
N HIS A 225 -23.34 -4.50 29.01
CA HIS A 225 -23.80 -5.14 30.25
C HIS A 225 -22.89 -6.29 30.77
N TYR A 226 -21.87 -6.71 30.01
CA TYR A 226 -20.87 -7.68 30.46
C TYR A 226 -19.60 -7.01 31.00
N VAL A 227 -19.31 -5.78 30.55
CA VAL A 227 -18.09 -5.03 30.91
C VAL A 227 -18.33 -4.01 32.03
N ALA A 228 -19.59 -3.63 32.29
CA ALA A 228 -20.02 -2.82 33.43
C ALA A 228 -20.21 -3.67 34.70
#